data_AF-A0A2K3KP58-F1
#
_entry.id   AF-A0A2K3KP58-F1
#
_cell.length_a   1.000
_cell.length_b   1.000
_cell.length_c   1.000
_cell.angle_alpha   90.00
_cell.angle_beta   90.00
_cell.angle_gamma   90.00
#
_symmetry.space_group_name_H-M   'P 1'
#
loop_
_entity.id
_entity.type
_entity.pdbx_description
1 polymer ?
#
loop_
_entity_poly.entity_id
_entity_poly.type
_entity_poly.pdbx_seq_one_letter_code
_entity_poly.pdbx_strand_id
1 'polypeptide(L)' 'MKQMLLEYNVVQDVMALYCHNLSAINISKNHIQHSRTKHIDIRHHFISDLVEEGIVTLEHIATEEQLAD' A
#
# COMPACT_ATOMS: atom_id res chain seq x y z
N MET A 1 -15.35 -11.08 6.43
CA MET A 1 -15.11 -10.85 4.99
C MET A 1 -14.14 -11.88 4.42
N LYS A 2 -12.86 -11.95 4.85
CA LYS A 2 -11.89 -12.97 4.37
C LYS A 2 -12.41 -14.42 4.48
N GLN A 3 -12.99 -14.80 5.63
CA GLN A 3 -13.57 -16.14 5.84
C GLN A 3 -14.70 -16.48 4.85
N MET A 4 -15.60 -15.52 4.61
CA MET A 4 -16.74 -15.67 3.72
C MET A 4 -16.29 -15.80 2.26
N LEU A 5 -15.28 -15.02 1.83
CA LEU A 5 -14.71 -15.15 0.49
C LEU A 5 -14.05 -16.52 0.26
N LEU A 6 -13.39 -17.06 1.30
CA LEU A 6 -12.82 -18.41 1.27
C LEU A 6 -13.91 -19.48 1.06
N GLU A 7 -15.06 -19.33 1.73
CA GLU A 7 -16.21 -20.23 1.58
C GLU A 7 -16.83 -20.16 0.18
N TYR A 8 -16.78 -19.01 -0.50
CA TYR A 8 -17.19 -18.84 -1.90
C TYR A 8 -16.10 -19.18 -2.91
N ASN A 9 -14.96 -19.71 -2.47
CA ASN A 9 -13.81 -20.04 -3.32
C ASN A 9 -13.28 -18.84 -4.12
N VAL A 10 -13.48 -17.62 -3.59
CA VAL A 10 -12.98 -16.38 -4.17
C VAL A 10 -11.63 -16.09 -3.55
N VAL A 11 -10.58 -16.23 -4.37
CA VAL A 11 -9.23 -15.83 -3.99
C VAL A 11 -9.15 -14.32 -4.15
N GLN A 12 -8.93 -13.61 -3.05
CA GLN A 12 -8.65 -12.18 -3.10
C GLN A 12 -7.21 -12.01 -3.58
N ASP A 13 -7.04 -11.46 -4.78
CA ASP A 13 -5.71 -11.15 -5.32
C ASP A 13 -5.11 -9.94 -4.60
N VAL A 14 -3.79 -9.90 -4.57
CA VAL A 14 -3.04 -8.81 -3.93
C VAL A 14 -3.15 -7.57 -4.82
N MET A 15 -3.59 -6.44 -4.26
CA MET A 15 -3.73 -5.22 -5.02
C MET A 15 -2.37 -4.51 -5.17
N ALA A 16 -1.89 -4.34 -6.40
CA ALA A 16 -0.71 -3.53 -6.67
C ALA A 16 -1.05 -2.03 -6.69
N LEU A 17 -0.37 -1.26 -5.85
CA LEU A 17 -0.36 0.21 -5.88
C LEU A 17 0.94 0.69 -6.50
N TYR A 18 0.81 1.45 -7.58
CA TYR A 18 1.94 2.04 -8.29
C TYR A 18 2.27 3.43 -7.75
N CYS A 19 3.54 3.67 -7.44
CA CYS A 19 4.02 4.96 -6.97
C CYS A 19 5.38 5.33 -7.60
N HIS A 20 5.49 6.50 -8.20
CA HIS A 20 6.77 7.01 -8.73
C HIS A 20 7.73 7.47 -7.62
N ASN A 21 7.23 7.70 -6.40
CA ASN A 21 8.04 8.20 -5.30
C ASN A 21 8.66 7.03 -4.53
N LEU A 22 9.91 6.73 -4.86
CA LEU A 22 10.68 5.68 -4.19
C LEU A 22 10.82 5.91 -2.67
N SER A 23 10.87 7.18 -2.23
CA SER A 23 10.87 7.51 -0.80
C SER A 23 9.54 7.12 -0.14
N ALA A 24 8.41 7.33 -0.82
CA ALA A 24 7.10 6.90 -0.30
C ALA A 24 7.00 5.37 -0.16
N ILE A 25 7.54 4.62 -1.13
CA ILE A 25 7.63 3.15 -1.08
C ILE A 25 8.53 2.69 0.08
N ASN A 26 9.66 3.35 0.28
CA ASN A 26 10.56 3.00 1.39
C ASN A 26 9.96 3.35 2.74
N ILE A 27 9.22 4.46 2.84
CA ILE A 27 8.52 4.86 4.06
C ILE A 27 7.38 3.89 4.38
N SER A 28 6.61 3.41 3.40
CA SER A 28 5.55 2.40 3.64
C SER A 28 6.10 1.03 4.07
N LYS A 29 7.34 0.71 3.70
CA LYS A 29 8.02 -0.55 4.09
C LYS A 29 8.73 -0.46 5.44
N ASN A 30 9.02 0.75 5.92
CA ASN A 30 9.74 0.97 7.17
C ASN A 30 8.85 1.73 8.14
N HIS A 31 8.31 1.01 9.14
CA HIS A 31 7.40 1.57 10.15
C HIS A 31 8.07 2.55 11.15
N ILE A 32 9.25 3.09 10.83
CA ILE A 32 9.97 4.04 11.67
C ILE A 32 9.20 5.37 11.64
N GLN A 33 8.33 5.55 12.64
CA GLN A 33 7.53 6.75 12.86
C GLN A 33 8.44 7.99 12.94
N HIS A 34 8.32 8.88 11.97
CA HIS A 34 8.73 10.26 12.12
C HIS A 34 7.46 11.10 12.30
N SER A 35 7.17 11.53 13.53
CA SER A 35 5.95 12.25 13.95
C SER A 35 5.76 13.66 13.35
N ARG A 36 5.84 13.81 12.03
CA ARG A 36 5.78 15.12 11.38
C ARG A 36 4.93 15.14 10.12
N THR A 37 3.68 14.65 10.15
CA THR A 37 2.52 15.29 9.47
C THR A 37 1.22 14.48 9.69
N LYS A 38 0.28 15.01 10.50
CA LYS A 38 -0.99 14.33 10.84
C LYS A 38 -1.82 13.84 9.64
N HIS A 39 -1.75 14.50 8.48
CA HIS A 39 -2.48 14.10 7.27
C HIS A 39 -1.80 12.98 6.48
N ILE A 40 -0.47 12.88 6.54
CA ILE A 40 0.30 11.78 5.93
C ILE A 40 0.23 10.56 6.83
N ASP A 41 0.27 10.73 8.16
CA ASP A 41 0.29 9.65 9.14
C ASP A 41 -0.90 8.68 9.00
N ILE A 42 -2.12 9.18 8.77
CA ILE A 42 -3.30 8.30 8.70
C ILE A 42 -3.28 7.43 7.43
N ARG A 43 -2.98 8.02 6.28
CA ARG A 43 -2.92 7.28 5.01
C ARG A 43 -1.72 6.35 4.97
N HIS A 44 -0.59 6.80 5.53
CA HIS A 44 0.63 6.01 5.61
C HIS A 44 0.49 4.80 6.53
N HIS A 45 -0.08 4.95 7.74
CA HIS A 45 -0.36 3.80 8.60
C HIS A 45 -1.32 2.83 7.92
N PHE A 46 -2.43 3.32 7.36
CA PHE A 46 -3.40 2.44 6.69
C PHE A 46 -2.78 1.65 5.53
N ILE A 47 -1.98 2.29 4.69
CA ILE A 47 -1.29 1.62 3.57
C ILE A 47 -0.22 0.66 4.11
N SER A 48 0.54 1.04 5.14
CA SER A 48 1.59 0.19 5.73
C SER A 48 0.99 -1.06 6.37
N ASP A 49 -0.13 -0.92 7.10
CA ASP A 49 -0.87 -2.05 7.68
C ASP A 49 -1.38 -3.00 6.58
N LEU A 50 -1.92 -2.47 5.47
CA LEU A 50 -2.37 -3.28 4.34
C LEU A 50 -1.21 -4.00 3.61
N VAL A 51 -0.03 -3.39 3.58
CA VAL A 51 1.19 -3.98 3.03
C VAL A 51 1.73 -5.07 3.95
N GLU A 52 1.73 -4.84 5.27
CA GLU A 52 2.09 -5.86 6.27
C GLU A 52 1.11 -7.04 6.28
N GLU A 53 -0.19 -6.79 6.08
CA GLU A 53 -1.22 -7.83 5.92
C GLU A 53 -1.15 -8.56 4.57
N GLY A 54 -0.28 -8.13 3.64
CA GLY A 54 -0.15 -8.69 2.30
C GLY A 54 -1.38 -8.48 1.41
N ILE A 55 -2.27 -7.55 1.77
CA ILE A 55 -3.45 -7.19 0.97
C ILE A 55 -3.04 -6.32 -0.22
N VAL A 56 -2.00 -5.51 -0.03
CA VAL A 56 -1.51 -4.53 -1.00
C VAL A 56 -0.01 -4.68 -1.21
N THR A 57 0.45 -4.57 -2.44
CA THR A 57 1.88 -4.41 -2.77
C THR A 57 2.14 -3.01 -3.30
N LEU A 58 3.26 -2.41 -2.89
CA LEU A 58 3.72 -1.13 -3.43
C LEU A 58 4.84 -1.35 -4.44
N GLU A 59 4.57 -0.97 -5.68
CA GLU A 59 5.47 -1.11 -6.82
C GLU A 59 5.87 0.26 -7.35
N HIS A 60 7.13 0.37 -7.74
CA HIS A 60 7.64 1.59 -8.36
C HIS A 60 7.24 1.62 -9.83
N ILE A 61 6.68 2.75 -10.28
CA ILE A 61 6.39 3.01 -11.69
C ILE A 61 7.16 4.24 -12.16
N ALA A 62 7.63 4.25 -13.41
CA ALA A 62 8.24 5.44 -13.97
C ALA A 62 7.20 6.57 -14.08
N THR A 63 7.62 7.82 -13.90
CA THR A 63 6.74 8.99 -14.05
C THR A 63 6.06 9.03 -15.42
N GLU A 64 6.75 8.57 -16.47
CA GLU A 64 6.23 8.49 -17.84
C GLU A 64 5.10 7.47 -18.03
N GLU A 65 5.02 6.47 -17.15
CA GLU A 65 4.00 5.41 -17.18
C GLU A 65 2.88 5.67 -16.16
N GLN A 66 3.02 6.69 -15.32
CA GLN A 66 2.01 7.07 -14.34
C GLN A 66 0.90 7.87 -15.01
N LEU A 67 -0.20 7.19 -15.36
CA LEU A 67 -1.41 7.81 -15.94
C LEU A 67 -2.19 8.74 -14.97
N ALA A 68 -1.73 8.86 -13.73
CA ALA A 68 -2.47 9.44 -12.61
C ALA A 68 -1.98 10.85 -12.19
N ASP A 69 -1.44 11.64 -13.10
CA ASP A 69 -1.07 13.06 -12.88
C ASP A 69 -1.95 14.00 -13.71
#